data_AF-Q2HWQ2-F1
#
_entry.id   AF-Q2HWQ2-F1
#
_cell.length_a   1.000
_cell.length_b   1.000
_cell.length_c   1.000
_cell.angle_alpha   90.00
_cell.angle_beta   90.00
_cell.angle_gamma   90.00
#
_symmetry.space_group_name_H-M   'P 1'
#
loop_
_entity.id
_entity.type
_entity.pdbx_description
1 polymer ?
#
loop_
_entity_poly.entity_id
_entity_poly.type
_entity_poly.pdbx_seq_one_letter_code
_entity_poly.pdbx_strand_id
1 'polypeptide(L)'
;EECMFPKASDQTFKSKLYDNHLGKNKMFEKPRAAKGKAEAHFALVHYAGTVDYNITNWLVKNKDPLNETVVGLYQKSSLKLLSVLFSTFSSDSSDKGGKGAKKKGSSFQTVSALHRENLNKLMTNL
;
A
#
# COMPACT_ATOMS: atom_id res chain seq x y z
N GLU A 1 0.42 -6.56 -4.99
CA GLU A 1 -0.42 -7.14 -6.06
C GLU A 1 -1.87 -7.29 -5.64
N GLU A 2 -2.16 -7.87 -4.46
CA GLU A 2 -3.54 -8.01 -3.93
C GLU A 2 -4.38 -6.72 -3.93
N CYS A 3 -3.77 -5.55 -3.70
CA CYS A 3 -4.47 -4.26 -3.75
C CYS A 3 -5.13 -3.95 -5.11
N MET A 4 -4.78 -4.64 -6.20
CA MET A 4 -5.36 -4.40 -7.52
C MET A 4 -6.56 -5.30 -7.84
N PHE A 5 -6.80 -6.35 -7.04
CA PHE A 5 -7.86 -7.31 -7.31
C PHE A 5 -9.17 -6.89 -6.60
N PRO A 6 -10.29 -6.72 -7.31
CA PRO A 6 -11.54 -6.21 -6.72
C PRO A 6 -12.11 -7.06 -5.58
N LYS A 7 -11.79 -8.35 -5.55
CA LYS A 7 -12.25 -9.32 -4.55
C LYS A 7 -11.17 -9.75 -3.55
N ALA A 8 -9.97 -9.17 -3.63
CA ALA A 8 -8.94 -9.45 -2.64
C ALA A 8 -9.31 -8.82 -1.29
N SER A 9 -8.99 -9.53 -0.22
CA SER A 9 -9.21 -9.10 1.15
C SER A 9 -7.93 -9.28 1.96
N ASP A 10 -7.86 -8.69 3.15
CA ASP A 10 -6.71 -8.92 4.03
C ASP A 10 -6.55 -10.42 4.34
N GLN A 11 -7.65 -11.18 4.35
CA GLN A 11 -7.60 -12.63 4.52
C GLN A 11 -7.00 -13.36 3.30
N THR A 12 -7.32 -12.96 2.06
CA THR A 12 -6.67 -13.57 0.88
C THR A 12 -5.18 -13.22 0.83
N PHE A 13 -4.84 -11.99 1.25
CA PHE A 13 -3.44 -11.57 1.42
C PHE A 13 -2.72 -12.43 2.47
N LYS A 14 -3.35 -12.70 3.61
CA LYS A 14 -2.82 -13.61 4.64
C LYS A 14 -2.54 -15.00 4.09
N SER A 15 -3.52 -15.61 3.43
CA SER A 15 -3.37 -16.96 2.88
C SER A 15 -2.18 -17.01 1.92
N LYS A 16 -2.06 -16.03 1.02
CA LYS A 16 -0.91 -15.95 0.11
C LYS A 16 0.42 -15.77 0.85
N LEU A 17 0.49 -14.96 1.90
CA LEU A 17 1.71 -14.84 2.71
C LEU A 17 2.12 -16.19 3.31
N TYR A 18 1.15 -16.94 3.85
CA TYR A 18 1.39 -18.24 4.45
C TYR A 18 1.85 -19.26 3.40
N ASP A 19 1.16 -19.37 2.26
CA ASP A 19 1.50 -20.32 1.20
C ASP A 19 2.91 -20.08 0.62
N ASN A 20 3.33 -18.81 0.56
CA ASN A 20 4.61 -18.43 -0.01
C ASN A 20 5.76 -18.48 1.00
N HIS A 21 5.53 -18.27 2.29
CA HIS A 21 6.61 -18.10 3.27
C HIS A 21 6.63 -19.10 4.41
N LEU A 22 5.48 -19.60 4.88
CA LEU A 22 5.45 -20.50 6.03
C LEU A 22 6.17 -21.82 5.70
N GLY A 23 7.12 -22.21 6.55
CA GLY A 23 7.94 -23.41 6.36
C GLY A 23 9.04 -23.28 5.29
N LYS A 24 9.02 -22.22 4.49
CA LYS A 24 10.04 -21.91 3.46
C LYS A 24 11.03 -20.85 3.92
N ASN A 25 10.58 -19.91 4.75
CA ASN A 25 11.41 -18.84 5.30
C ASN A 25 11.41 -18.92 6.84
N LYS A 26 12.59 -19.08 7.43
CA LYS A 26 12.78 -19.16 8.89
C LYS A 26 12.38 -17.87 9.61
N MET A 27 12.32 -16.73 8.91
CA MET A 27 11.99 -15.43 9.51
C MET A 27 10.49 -15.14 9.51
N PHE A 28 9.66 -16.04 8.97
CA PHE A 28 8.20 -15.92 8.93
C PHE A 28 7.56 -16.97 9.85
N GLU A 29 6.94 -16.51 10.92
CA GLU A 29 6.37 -17.38 11.96
C GLU A 29 4.86 -17.17 12.15
N LYS A 30 4.21 -18.16 12.75
CA LYS A 30 2.85 -17.98 13.29
C LYS A 30 2.95 -17.11 14.55
N PRO A 31 2.00 -16.18 14.76
CA PRO A 31 2.05 -15.30 15.92
C PRO A 31 1.83 -16.11 17.19
N ARG A 32 2.50 -15.69 18.28
CA ARG A 32 2.35 -16.38 19.57
C ARG A 32 1.05 -15.94 20.22
N ALA A 33 0.15 -16.89 20.50
CA ALA A 33 -1.07 -16.60 21.23
C ALA A 33 -0.73 -16.09 22.63
N ALA A 34 -1.06 -14.83 22.92
CA ALA A 34 -0.83 -14.21 24.21
C ALA A 34 -2.15 -13.63 24.73
N LYS A 35 -2.56 -14.09 25.92
CA LYS A 35 -3.80 -13.65 26.57
C LYS A 35 -3.73 -12.14 26.82
N GLY A 36 -4.72 -11.40 26.32
CA GLY A 36 -4.81 -9.95 26.48
C GLY A 36 -4.05 -9.11 25.44
N LYS A 37 -3.40 -9.73 24.44
CA LYS A 37 -2.82 -8.99 23.30
C LYS A 37 -3.84 -8.83 22.17
N ALA A 38 -3.68 -7.76 21.40
CA ALA A 38 -4.44 -7.54 20.17
C ALA A 38 -4.23 -8.70 19.17
N GLU A 39 -5.23 -8.93 18.33
CA GLU A 39 -5.19 -9.98 17.31
C GLU A 39 -3.96 -9.82 16.39
N ALA A 40 -3.17 -10.88 16.26
CA ALA A 40 -2.04 -10.94 15.36
C ALA A 40 -2.26 -12.04 14.31
N HIS A 41 -1.79 -11.78 13.09
CA HIS A 41 -2.06 -12.61 11.93
C HIS A 41 -0.81 -13.34 11.42
N PHE A 42 0.39 -12.75 11.59
CA PHE A 42 1.69 -13.39 11.34
C PHE A 42 2.76 -12.69 12.20
N ALA A 43 3.92 -13.32 12.34
CA ALA A 43 5.07 -12.73 13.03
C ALA A 43 6.31 -12.73 12.13
N LEU A 44 7.16 -11.71 12.29
CA LEU A 44 8.47 -11.65 11.66
C LEU A 44 9.57 -11.60 12.71
N VAL A 45 10.62 -12.38 12.48
CA VAL A 45 11.84 -12.36 13.29
C VAL A 45 12.75 -11.26 12.76
N HIS A 46 12.88 -10.18 13.52
CA HIS A 46 13.85 -9.11 13.25
C HIS A 46 15.07 -9.26 14.13
N TYR A 47 16.15 -8.53 13.83
CA TYR A 47 17.40 -8.60 14.60
C TYR A 47 17.20 -8.31 16.10
N ALA A 48 16.28 -7.39 16.44
CA ALA A 48 15.98 -6.99 17.81
C ALA A 48 14.90 -7.87 18.48
N GLY A 49 14.33 -8.84 17.77
CA GLY A 49 13.30 -9.74 18.27
C GLY A 49 12.13 -9.95 17.31
N THR A 50 11.19 -10.79 17.74
CA THR A 50 10.00 -11.13 16.97
C THR A 50 8.90 -10.08 17.15
N VAL A 51 8.31 -9.64 16.04
CA VAL A 51 7.21 -8.67 16.00
C VAL A 51 5.97 -9.34 15.43
N ASP A 52 4.87 -9.26 16.18
CA ASP A 52 3.54 -9.72 15.78
C ASP A 52 2.82 -8.64 14.95
N TYR A 53 2.32 -9.00 13.77
CA TYR A 53 1.65 -8.06 12.85
C TYR A 53 0.14 -8.35 12.74
N ASN A 54 -0.65 -7.28 12.81
CA ASN A 54 -2.07 -7.28 12.50
C ASN A 54 -2.28 -6.72 11.08
N ILE A 55 -2.97 -7.46 10.22
CA ILE A 55 -3.18 -7.08 8.81
C ILE A 55 -4.49 -6.35 8.54
N THR A 56 -5.29 -6.08 9.56
CA THR A 56 -6.61 -5.47 9.40
C THR A 56 -6.48 -4.12 8.69
N ASN A 57 -7.26 -3.95 7.63
CA ASN A 57 -7.30 -2.80 6.73
C ASN A 57 -5.99 -2.52 5.99
N TRP A 58 -5.07 -3.49 5.87
CA TRP A 58 -3.81 -3.27 5.14
C TRP A 58 -4.05 -3.00 3.66
N LEU A 59 -4.94 -3.75 3.00
CA LEU A 59 -5.22 -3.52 1.59
C LEU A 59 -5.79 -2.13 1.34
N VAL A 60 -6.69 -1.65 2.21
CA VAL A 60 -7.28 -0.30 2.11
C VAL A 60 -6.23 0.78 2.36
N LYS A 61 -5.46 0.67 3.46
CA LYS A 61 -4.37 1.62 3.77
C LYS A 61 -3.33 1.70 2.67
N ASN A 62 -3.07 0.59 1.98
CA ASN A 62 -2.08 0.55 0.90
C ASN A 62 -2.62 1.07 -0.45
N LYS A 63 -3.96 1.14 -0.62
CA LYS A 63 -4.63 1.73 -1.80
C LYS A 63 -4.69 3.26 -1.73
N ASP A 64 -4.72 3.82 -0.52
CA ASP A 64 -4.91 5.26 -0.27
C ASP A 64 -6.10 5.85 -1.06
N PRO A 65 -7.33 5.33 -0.87
CA PRO A 65 -8.47 5.75 -1.65
C PRO A 65 -8.86 7.20 -1.31
N LEU A 66 -8.61 8.11 -2.24
CA LEU A 66 -9.14 9.48 -2.18
C LEU A 66 -10.47 9.57 -2.94
N ASN A 67 -11.38 10.41 -2.44
CA ASN A 67 -12.61 10.72 -3.15
C ASN A 67 -12.28 11.60 -4.37
N GLU A 68 -12.45 11.06 -5.57
CA GLU A 68 -12.11 11.74 -6.83
C GLU A 68 -12.88 13.06 -7.03
N THR A 69 -14.13 13.14 -6.59
CA THR A 69 -14.93 14.38 -6.67
C THR A 69 -14.33 15.47 -5.80
N VAL A 70 -13.90 15.12 -4.58
CA VAL A 70 -13.27 16.07 -3.66
C VAL A 70 -11.90 16.51 -4.18
N VAL A 71 -11.10 15.59 -4.71
CA VAL A 71 -9.82 15.90 -5.37
C VAL A 71 -10.03 16.88 -6.53
N GLY A 72 -11.03 16.63 -7.39
CA GLY A 72 -11.35 17.53 -8.51
C GLY A 72 -11.79 18.93 -8.07
N LEU A 73 -12.49 19.06 -6.95
CA LEU A 73 -12.82 20.37 -6.36
C LEU A 73 -11.56 21.09 -5.87
N TYR A 74 -10.66 20.40 -5.19
CA TYR A 74 -9.42 21.00 -4.67
C TYR A 74 -8.46 21.44 -5.77
N GLN A 75 -8.39 20.69 -6.87
CA GLN A 75 -7.62 21.08 -8.06
C GLN A 75 -8.09 22.40 -8.66
N LYS A 76 -9.41 22.66 -8.61
CA LYS A 76 -10.06 23.87 -9.14
C LYS A 76 -10.29 24.95 -8.07
N SER A 77 -9.72 24.79 -6.88
CA SER A 77 -9.91 25.75 -5.79
C SER A 77 -9.37 27.14 -6.16
N SER A 78 -10.08 28.19 -5.73
CA SER A 78 -9.59 29.57 -5.80
C SER A 78 -8.40 29.83 -4.87
N LEU A 79 -8.20 29.01 -3.84
CA LEU A 79 -7.01 29.07 -2.99
C LEU A 79 -5.83 28.41 -3.71
N LYS A 80 -4.89 29.21 -4.19
CA LYS A 80 -3.77 28.74 -5.02
C LYS A 80 -2.96 27.62 -4.37
N LEU A 81 -2.72 27.69 -3.07
CA LEU A 81 -2.00 26.66 -2.32
C LEU A 81 -2.69 25.29 -2.44
N LEU A 82 -4.02 25.26 -2.29
CA LEU A 82 -4.80 24.03 -2.34
C LEU A 82 -4.80 23.42 -3.74
N SER A 83 -4.94 24.24 -4.77
CA SER A 83 -4.83 23.81 -6.17
C SER A 83 -3.46 23.21 -6.49
N VAL A 84 -2.37 23.80 -5.97
CA VAL A 84 -1.00 23.29 -6.16
C VAL A 84 -0.82 21.93 -5.49
N LEU A 85 -1.25 21.77 -4.24
CA LEU A 85 -1.12 20.51 -3.50
C LEU A 85 -1.83 19.33 -4.18
N PHE A 86 -2.97 19.58 -4.82
CA PHE A 86 -3.77 18.53 -5.47
C PHE A 86 -3.48 18.37 -6.98
N SER A 87 -2.56 19.17 -7.54
CA SER A 87 -2.26 19.19 -8.98
C SER A 87 -1.72 17.88 -9.54
N THR A 88 -0.98 17.11 -8.72
CA THR A 88 -0.34 15.84 -9.13
C THR A 88 -1.22 14.62 -8.90
N PHE A 89 -2.36 14.76 -8.23
CA PHE A 89 -3.30 13.67 -8.05
C PHE A 89 -4.09 13.46 -9.34
N SER A 90 -3.68 12.47 -10.15
CA SER A 90 -4.41 12.14 -11.37
C SER A 90 -5.79 11.60 -11.00
N SER A 91 -6.85 12.36 -11.28
CA SER A 91 -8.18 11.78 -11.44
C SER A 91 -8.11 10.85 -12.65
N ASP A 92 -8.40 9.56 -12.52
CA ASP A 92 -8.32 8.55 -13.60
C ASP A 92 -9.40 8.75 -14.68
N SER A 93 -9.97 9.96 -14.78
CA SER A 93 -11.16 10.29 -15.57
C SER A 93 -10.88 11.15 -16.81
N SER A 94 -9.62 11.47 -17.15
CA SER A 94 -9.31 12.20 -18.39
C SER A 94 -8.47 11.37 -19.36
N ASP A 95 -9.19 10.80 -20.32
CA ASP A 95 -8.76 10.50 -21.69
C ASP A 95 -7.92 9.23 -21.96
N LYS A 96 -8.58 8.26 -22.60
CA LYS A 96 -7.99 7.04 -23.17
C LYS A 96 -7.45 7.30 -24.59
N GLY A 97 -6.61 8.32 -24.78
CA GLY A 97 -6.16 8.71 -26.12
C GLY A 97 -4.76 9.34 -26.19
N GLY A 98 -3.69 8.58 -25.92
CA GLY A 98 -2.34 9.11 -26.13
C GLY A 98 -1.22 8.08 -26.02
N LYS A 99 -0.55 7.80 -27.14
CA LYS A 99 0.68 7.00 -27.22
C LYS A 99 1.85 7.85 -26.72
N GLY A 100 2.15 7.73 -25.44
CA GLY A 100 3.38 8.20 -24.81
C GLY A 100 3.49 7.45 -23.50
N ALA A 101 4.68 6.92 -23.18
CA ALA A 101 4.91 6.00 -22.06
C ALA A 101 4.12 6.39 -20.81
N LYS A 102 2.94 5.78 -20.63
CA LYS A 102 2.06 6.06 -19.50
C LYS A 102 2.81 5.65 -18.25
N LYS A 103 3.22 6.63 -17.43
CA LYS A 103 3.29 6.40 -15.99
C LYS A 103 1.95 5.72 -15.66
N LYS A 104 2.02 4.45 -15.26
CA LYS A 104 0.83 3.69 -14.84
C LYS A 104 0.00 4.62 -13.95
N GLY A 105 -1.29 4.78 -14.27
CA GLY A 105 -2.16 5.70 -13.55
C GLY A 105 -2.03 5.52 -12.05
N SER A 106 -2.30 6.58 -11.28
CA SER A 106 -2.21 6.58 -9.82
C SER A 106 -2.94 5.39 -9.18
N SER A 107 -3.97 4.85 -9.85
CA SER A 107 -4.71 3.64 -9.49
C SER A 107 -3.88 2.35 -9.39
N PHE A 108 -2.67 2.31 -9.97
CA PHE A 108 -1.72 1.20 -9.86
C PHE A 108 -0.59 1.47 -8.85
N GLN A 109 -0.50 2.67 -8.29
CA GLN A 109 0.55 3.07 -7.38
C GLN A 109 0.10 2.89 -5.93
N THR A 110 0.53 1.79 -5.30
CA THR A 110 0.27 1.57 -3.86
C THR A 110 1.21 2.40 -2.99
N VAL A 111 0.78 2.76 -1.78
CA VAL A 111 1.60 3.49 -0.79
C VAL A 111 2.95 2.80 -0.56
N SER A 112 2.94 1.48 -0.37
CA SER A 112 4.15 0.68 -0.16
C SER A 112 5.10 0.65 -1.37
N ALA A 113 4.60 0.83 -2.59
CA ALA A 113 5.45 0.90 -3.79
C ALA A 113 6.26 2.21 -3.80
N LEU A 114 5.61 3.34 -3.52
CA LEU A 114 6.30 4.64 -3.41
C LEU A 114 7.33 4.66 -2.29
N HIS A 115 6.97 4.14 -1.11
CA HIS A 115 7.91 4.05 0.02
C HIS A 115 9.11 3.17 -0.31
N ARG A 116 8.91 2.05 -1.02
CA ARG A 116 10.00 1.18 -1.46
C ARG A 116 10.92 1.87 -2.47
N GLU A 117 10.36 2.63 -3.41
CA GLU A 117 11.16 3.41 -4.37
C GLU A 117 12.02 4.45 -3.64
N ASN A 118 11.42 5.20 -2.71
CA ASN A 118 12.14 6.19 -1.91
C ASN A 118 13.23 5.56 -1.04
N LEU A 119 12.92 4.42 -0.42
CA LEU A 119 13.88 3.67 0.38
C LEU A 119 15.05 3.17 -0.48
N ASN A 120 14.79 2.61 -1.66
CA ASN A 120 15.85 2.14 -2.55
C ASN A 120 16.77 3.28 -2.99
N LYS A 121 16.22 4.45 -3.34
CA LYS A 121 17.01 5.65 -3.69
C LYS A 121 17.86 6.13 -2.51
N LEU A 122 17.32 6.07 -1.30
CA LEU A 122 18.08 6.42 -0.11
C LEU A 122 19.23 5.44 0.11
N MET A 123 18.97 4.14 0.02
CA MET A 123 19.97 3.10 0.24
C MET A 123 21.09 3.07 -0.81
N THR A 124 20.87 3.60 -2.01
CA THR A 124 21.95 3.75 -3.02
C THR A 124 22.87 4.94 -2.75
N ASN A 125 22.46 5.87 -1.88
CA ASN A 125 23.23 7.07 -1.53
C ASN A 125 23.95 6.94 -0.18
N LEU A 126 23.89 5.76 0.46
CA LEU A 126 24.54 5.41 1.73
C LEU A 126 25.57 4.32 1.48
#